data_AF-A0A7Y2IAG5-F1
#
_entry.id   AF-A0A7Y2IAG5-F1
#
_cell.length_a   1.000
_cell.length_b   1.000
_cell.length_c   1.000
_cell.angle_alpha   90.00
_cell.angle_beta   90.00
_cell.angle_gamma   90.00
#
_symmetry.space_group_name_H-M   'P 1'
#
loop_
_entity.id
_entity.type
_entity.pdbx_description
1 polymer ?
#
loop_
_entity_poly.entity_id
_entity_poly.type
_entity_poly.pdbx_seq_one_letter_code
_entity_poly.pdbx_strand_id
1 'polypeptide(L)'
;MRRTSGVVLLAAALLPIIVACKPQAAPGNVAQDPLQCGAGGGIAVQVLGSGGPIADDARASTGYLVWIDGKARALIDAGGGTFLRFAETGARFEDLDFIGLSHLHADHSADFPALIKSANFSPR
;
A
#
# COMPACT_ATOMS: atom_id res chain seq x y z
N MET A 1 -33.04 -35.15 -8.24
CA MET A 1 -32.29 -35.68 -9.41
C MET A 1 -31.07 -34.81 -9.64
N ARG A 2 -29.88 -35.40 -9.52
CA ARG A 2 -28.58 -34.75 -9.71
C ARG A 2 -28.36 -34.50 -11.20
N ARG A 3 -27.99 -33.28 -11.58
CA ARG A 3 -27.30 -33.00 -12.85
C ARG A 3 -25.89 -32.59 -12.51
N THR A 4 -24.99 -33.57 -12.53
CA THR A 4 -23.55 -33.37 -12.69
C THR A 4 -23.22 -33.23 -14.17
N SER A 5 -21.99 -32.75 -14.43
CA SER A 5 -21.26 -32.75 -15.71
C SER A 5 -21.37 -31.43 -16.49
N GLY A 6 -20.30 -30.74 -16.84
CA GLY A 6 -18.88 -30.99 -16.63
C GLY A 6 -18.10 -29.76 -17.09
N VAL A 7 -17.13 -29.33 -16.28
CA VAL A 7 -16.16 -28.30 -16.67
C VAL A 7 -15.14 -28.97 -17.58
N VAL A 8 -15.19 -28.64 -18.87
CA VAL A 8 -14.11 -29.00 -19.81
C VAL A 8 -13.04 -27.93 -19.68
N LEU A 9 -11.96 -28.25 -18.96
CA LEU A 9 -10.76 -27.45 -18.85
C LEU A 9 -9.98 -27.60 -20.17
N LEU A 10 -10.07 -26.61 -21.06
CA LEU A 10 -9.25 -26.55 -22.28
C LEU A 10 -7.90 -25.91 -21.91
N ALA A 11 -6.91 -26.74 -21.59
CA ALA A 11 -5.52 -26.27 -21.40
C ALA A 11 -4.84 -26.16 -22.77
N ALA A 12 -4.92 -24.98 -23.39
CA ALA A 12 -4.08 -24.63 -24.54
C ALA A 12 -2.80 -23.96 -24.02
N ALA A 13 -1.72 -24.73 -23.96
CA ALA A 13 -0.39 -24.22 -23.66
C ALA A 13 0.19 -23.49 -24.88
N LEU A 14 0.00 -22.17 -24.92
CA LEU A 14 0.79 -21.27 -25.77
C LEU A 14 1.86 -20.65 -24.86
N LEU A 15 3.13 -21.04 -25.05
CA LEU A 15 4.27 -20.31 -24.50
C LEU A 15 4.31 -18.91 -25.12
N PRO A 16 4.21 -17.82 -24.35
CA PRO A 16 4.70 -16.55 -24.83
C PRO A 16 6.20 -16.50 -24.53
N ILE A 17 7.01 -16.43 -25.59
CA ILE A 17 8.35 -15.88 -25.53
C ILE A 17 8.18 -14.43 -25.08
N ILE A 18 8.31 -14.18 -23.78
CA ILE A 18 8.43 -12.83 -23.24
C ILE A 18 9.89 -12.64 -22.85
N VAL A 19 10.54 -11.84 -23.68
CA VAL A 19 11.83 -11.18 -23.45
C VAL A 19 11.98 -10.84 -21.97
N ALA A 20 12.98 -11.45 -21.32
CA ALA A 20 13.42 -11.03 -20.00
C ALA A 20 14.07 -9.64 -20.12
N CYS A 21 13.26 -8.58 -19.99
CA CYS A 21 13.78 -7.26 -19.67
C CYS A 21 14.22 -7.31 -18.21
N LYS A 22 15.53 -7.42 -17.98
CA LYS A 22 16.09 -7.16 -16.64
C LYS A 22 15.69 -5.72 -16.27
N PRO A 23 15.04 -5.48 -15.11
CA PRO A 23 14.94 -4.12 -14.60
C PRO A 23 16.32 -3.75 -14.11
N GLN A 24 17.11 -3.10 -14.97
CA GLN A 24 18.28 -2.36 -14.54
C GLN A 24 17.72 -1.10 -13.88
N ALA A 25 17.63 -1.09 -12.55
CA ALA A 25 17.45 0.14 -11.80
C ALA A 25 18.70 1.00 -12.03
N ALA A 26 18.63 1.92 -12.99
CA ALA A 26 19.63 2.95 -13.18
C ALA A 26 19.49 3.97 -12.05
N PRO A 27 20.59 4.44 -11.44
CA PRO A 27 20.54 5.54 -10.49
C PRO A 27 20.39 6.84 -11.28
N GLY A 28 19.45 7.70 -10.87
CA GLY A 28 19.41 9.10 -11.27
C GLY A 28 18.43 9.47 -12.38
N ASN A 29 17.18 9.72 -11.97
CA ASN A 29 16.45 10.99 -12.11
C ASN A 29 14.98 10.66 -11.83
N VAL A 30 14.58 10.74 -10.56
CA VAL A 30 13.16 10.83 -10.22
C VAL A 30 12.74 12.23 -10.66
N ALA A 31 12.19 12.32 -11.88
CA ALA A 31 11.36 13.45 -12.25
C ALA A 31 10.35 13.64 -11.11
N GLN A 32 10.43 14.78 -10.44
CA GLN A 32 9.61 15.12 -9.28
C GLN A 32 8.14 15.05 -9.72
N ASP A 33 7.43 14.02 -9.30
CA ASP A 33 5.98 13.99 -9.42
C ASP A 33 5.43 15.04 -8.44
N PRO A 34 4.74 16.09 -8.93
CA PRO A 34 4.19 17.13 -8.06
C PRO A 34 3.17 16.61 -7.02
N LEU A 35 2.80 15.33 -7.08
CA LEU A 35 1.90 14.67 -6.11
C LEU A 35 2.63 13.95 -4.96
N GLN A 36 3.96 13.97 -4.90
CA GLN A 36 4.69 13.39 -3.76
C GLN A 36 4.69 14.32 -2.55
N CYS A 37 3.88 13.99 -1.54
CA CYS A 37 3.86 14.68 -0.24
C CYS A 37 5.24 14.69 0.47
N GLY A 38 6.20 13.88 0.02
CA GLY A 38 7.58 13.83 0.50
C GLY A 38 8.58 14.75 -0.22
N ALA A 39 8.17 15.51 -1.25
CA ALA A 39 9.10 16.29 -2.09
C ALA A 39 9.39 17.73 -1.58
N GLY A 40 8.71 18.21 -0.54
CA GLY A 40 8.80 19.61 -0.09
C GLY A 40 8.99 19.78 1.42
N GLY A 41 9.40 20.98 1.83
CA GLY A 41 9.35 21.43 3.22
C GLY A 41 7.93 21.73 3.68
N GLY A 42 7.65 21.67 4.99
CA GLY A 42 6.32 21.92 5.56
C GLY A 42 5.54 20.65 5.92
N ILE A 43 4.22 20.77 6.08
CA ILE A 43 3.33 19.69 6.56
C ILE A 43 2.36 19.30 5.45
N ALA A 44 2.20 17.99 5.21
CA ALA A 44 1.20 17.44 4.30
C ALA A 44 0.51 16.21 4.89
N VAL A 45 -0.71 15.93 4.45
CA VAL A 45 -1.44 14.70 4.77
C VAL A 45 -1.75 13.97 3.48
N GLN A 46 -1.26 12.74 3.37
CA GLN A 46 -1.55 11.86 2.25
C GLN A 46 -2.62 10.85 2.66
N VAL A 47 -3.68 10.78 1.86
CA VAL A 47 -4.74 9.79 2.05
C VAL A 47 -4.29 8.47 1.42
N LEU A 48 -4.11 7.44 2.24
CA LEU A 48 -3.83 6.07 1.79
C LEU A 48 -5.14 5.33 1.49
N GLY A 49 -6.18 5.62 2.26
CA GLY A 49 -7.54 5.13 2.03
C GLY A 49 -8.59 6.01 2.71
N SER A 50 -9.78 6.06 2.11
CA SER A 50 -10.92 6.87 2.58
C SER A 50 -12.25 6.11 2.57
N GLY A 51 -12.20 4.79 2.30
CA GLY A 51 -13.34 3.89 2.35
C GLY A 51 -13.67 3.44 3.77
N GLY A 52 -14.88 2.94 3.96
CA GLY A 52 -15.37 2.40 5.24
C GLY A 52 -15.29 0.87 5.31
N PRO A 53 -16.17 0.22 6.09
CA PRO A 53 -16.16 -1.23 6.29
C PRO A 53 -16.79 -2.04 5.16
N ILE A 54 -17.39 -1.38 4.17
CA ILE A 54 -18.05 -2.01 3.04
C ILE A 54 -17.18 -1.81 1.80
N ALA A 55 -16.89 -2.90 1.08
CA ALA A 55 -16.10 -2.89 -0.14
C ALA A 55 -16.98 -2.64 -1.38
N ASP A 56 -17.63 -1.48 -1.45
CA ASP A 56 -18.57 -1.10 -2.52
C ASP A 56 -18.21 0.19 -3.28
N ASP A 57 -17.13 0.87 -2.88
CA ASP A 57 -16.75 2.19 -3.41
C ASP A 57 -15.37 2.20 -4.11
N ALA A 58 -14.75 1.02 -4.28
CA ALA A 58 -13.42 0.83 -4.88
C ALA A 58 -12.27 1.60 -4.18
N ARG A 59 -12.41 1.89 -2.88
CA ARG A 59 -11.38 2.55 -2.08
C ARG A 59 -10.75 1.58 -1.08
N ALA A 60 -9.49 1.80 -0.75
CA ALA A 60 -8.90 1.22 0.46
C ALA A 60 -9.62 1.80 1.68
N SER A 61 -9.73 1.01 2.76
CA SER A 61 -10.28 1.49 4.02
C SER A 61 -9.38 2.56 4.65
N THR A 62 -9.90 3.27 5.65
CA THR A 62 -9.25 4.42 6.29
C THR A 62 -7.76 4.21 6.61
N GLY A 63 -6.93 5.14 6.14
CA GLY A 63 -5.52 5.23 6.49
C GLY A 63 -4.91 6.54 5.97
N TYR A 64 -4.11 7.22 6.80
CA TYR A 64 -3.52 8.53 6.48
C TYR A 64 -2.06 8.61 6.91
N LEU A 65 -1.24 9.21 6.05
CA LEU A 65 0.17 9.43 6.32
C LEU A 65 0.45 10.92 6.47
N VAL A 66 1.01 11.32 7.60
CA VAL A 66 1.41 12.69 7.89
C VAL A 66 2.88 12.87 7.51
N TRP A 67 3.13 13.81 6.63
CA TRP A 67 4.45 14.21 6.18
C TRP A 67 4.87 15.52 6.84
N ILE A 68 6.09 15.58 7.36
CA ILE A 68 6.72 16.80 7.86
C ILE A 68 8.12 16.87 7.27
N ASP A 69 8.41 17.97 6.57
CA ASP A 69 9.71 18.26 5.94
C ASP A 69 10.23 17.08 5.11
N GLY A 70 9.36 16.56 4.23
CA GLY A 70 9.68 15.48 3.30
C GLY A 70 9.73 14.07 3.91
N LYS A 71 9.47 13.92 5.21
CA LYS A 71 9.47 12.62 5.90
C LYS A 71 8.09 12.25 6.40
N ALA A 72 7.71 10.98 6.25
CA ALA A 72 6.51 10.43 6.84
C ALA A 72 6.72 10.24 8.35
N ARG A 73 6.05 11.07 9.18
CA ARG A 73 6.25 11.10 10.64
C ARG A 73 5.20 10.33 11.42
N ALA A 74 3.98 10.24 10.90
CA ALA A 74 2.90 9.55 11.58
C ALA A 74 1.96 8.83 10.60
N LEU A 75 1.53 7.64 10.99
CA LEU A 75 0.46 6.89 10.34
C LEU A 75 -0.78 6.90 11.24
N ILE A 76 -1.92 7.33 10.71
CA ILE A 76 -3.20 7.35 11.42
C ILE A 76 -4.15 6.36 10.74
N ASP A 77 -4.63 5.40 11.52
CA ASP A 77 -5.37 4.21 11.11
C ASP A 77 -4.61 3.31 10.12
N ALA A 78 -5.02 2.05 10.09
CA ALA A 78 -4.46 0.98 9.27
C ALA A 78 -5.57 0.06 8.77
N GLY A 79 -6.56 0.63 8.08
CA GLY A 79 -7.62 -0.11 7.41
C GLY A 79 -7.09 -0.99 6.28
N GLY A 80 -7.91 -1.94 5.82
CA GLY A 80 -7.57 -2.84 4.72
C GLY A 80 -7.10 -2.10 3.46
N GLY A 81 -5.92 -2.49 2.97
CA GLY A 81 -5.25 -1.88 1.81
C GLY A 81 -4.21 -0.83 2.18
N THR A 82 -4.19 -0.33 3.42
CA THR A 82 -3.20 0.65 3.89
C THR A 82 -1.77 0.15 3.75
N PHE A 83 -1.50 -1.15 4.01
CA PHE A 83 -0.14 -1.71 3.90
C PHE A 83 0.43 -1.58 2.48
N LEU A 84 -0.35 -1.93 1.46
CA LEU A 84 0.05 -1.80 0.07
C LEU A 84 0.27 -0.33 -0.30
N ARG A 85 -0.68 0.53 0.08
CA ARG A 85 -0.62 1.98 -0.22
C ARG A 85 0.54 2.68 0.48
N PHE A 86 0.89 2.26 1.70
CA PHE A 86 2.08 2.75 2.40
C PHE A 86 3.34 2.50 1.56
N ALA A 87 3.53 1.29 1.03
CA ALA A 87 4.68 0.97 0.19
C ALA A 87 4.72 1.80 -1.11
N GLU A 88 3.56 2.06 -1.73
CA GLU A 88 3.45 2.89 -2.94
C GLU A 88 3.87 4.35 -2.72
N THR A 89 3.81 4.85 -1.48
CA THR A 89 4.23 6.22 -1.17
C THR A 89 5.75 6.43 -1.21
N GLY A 90 6.53 5.36 -1.08
CA GLY A 90 7.98 5.46 -0.85
C GLY A 90 8.37 5.89 0.57
N ALA A 91 7.41 6.00 1.50
CA ALA A 91 7.68 6.21 2.91
C ALA A 91 8.45 5.05 3.52
N ARG A 92 9.20 5.37 4.57
CA ARG A 92 10.07 4.41 5.26
C ARG A 92 9.63 4.28 6.70
N PHE A 93 9.65 3.07 7.23
CA PHE A 93 9.20 2.80 8.61
C PHE A 93 10.09 3.49 9.65
N GLU A 94 11.35 3.72 9.33
CA GLU A 94 12.37 4.35 10.17
C GLU A 94 12.15 5.84 10.36
N ASP A 95 11.35 6.48 9.49
CA ASP A 95 10.99 7.88 9.64
C ASP A 95 9.70 8.08 10.48
N LEU A 96 8.93 7.00 10.72
CA LEU A 96 7.71 7.07 11.54
C LEU A 96 8.03 7.18 13.02
N ASP A 97 7.54 8.25 13.65
CA ASP A 97 7.58 8.43 15.10
C ASP A 97 6.35 7.84 15.80
N PHE A 98 5.24 7.70 15.06
CA PHE A 98 3.94 7.35 15.63
C PHE A 98 3.06 6.54 14.67
N ILE A 99 2.38 5.52 15.22
CA ILE A 99 1.26 4.85 14.58
C ILE A 99 0.08 4.91 15.56
N GLY A 100 -1.00 5.57 15.15
CA GLY A 100 -2.20 5.72 15.95
C GLY A 100 -3.39 5.02 15.31
N LEU A 101 -4.14 4.25 16.10
CA LEU A 101 -5.45 3.74 15.71
C LEU A 101 -6.51 4.58 16.41
N SER A 102 -7.45 5.15 15.66
CA SER A 102 -8.56 5.92 16.22
C SER A 102 -9.50 5.05 17.06
N HIS A 103 -9.74 3.82 16.59
CA HIS A 103 -10.48 2.75 17.25
C HIS A 103 -10.18 1.41 16.56
N LEU A 104 -10.83 0.33 16.98
CA LEU A 104 -10.46 -1.04 16.61
C LEU A 104 -11.45 -1.74 15.67
N HIS A 105 -12.24 -0.98 14.89
CA HIS A 105 -12.98 -1.60 13.78
C HIS A 105 -12.02 -2.04 12.67
N ALA A 106 -12.42 -3.05 11.90
CA ALA A 106 -11.56 -3.67 10.90
C ALA A 106 -11.11 -2.69 9.80
N ASP A 107 -11.99 -1.78 9.39
CA ASP A 107 -11.71 -0.72 8.43
C ASP A 107 -10.75 0.37 8.94
N HIS A 108 -10.33 0.28 10.20
CA HIS A 108 -9.30 1.14 10.79
C HIS A 108 -8.07 0.37 11.28
N SER A 109 -8.09 -0.98 11.31
CA SER A 109 -7.06 -1.76 12.01
C SER A 109 -6.60 -3.05 11.34
N ALA A 110 -7.28 -3.51 10.27
CA ALA A 110 -7.02 -4.81 9.67
C ALA A 110 -5.58 -4.99 9.15
N ASP A 111 -4.95 -3.92 8.66
CA ASP A 111 -3.58 -3.97 8.11
C ASP A 111 -2.49 -3.68 9.16
N PHE A 112 -2.86 -3.34 10.40
CA PHE A 112 -1.89 -3.04 11.45
C PHE A 112 -0.89 -4.20 11.69
N PRO A 113 -1.31 -5.49 11.80
CA PRO A 113 -0.36 -6.58 11.96
C PRO A 113 0.60 -6.74 10.78
N ALA A 114 0.14 -6.48 9.55
CA ALA A 114 0.97 -6.55 8.35
C ALA A 114 2.03 -5.44 8.34
N LEU A 115 1.64 -4.20 8.66
CA LEU A 115 2.54 -3.06 8.81
C LEU A 115 3.62 -3.31 9.84
N ILE A 116 3.26 -3.75 11.05
CA ILE A 116 4.22 -4.04 12.12
C ILE A 116 5.15 -5.18 11.73
N LYS A 117 4.62 -6.23 11.10
CA LYS A 117 5.46 -7.33 10.61
C LYS A 117 6.47 -6.85 9.56
N SER A 118 6.06 -5.96 8.66
CA SER A 118 6.96 -5.37 7.66
C SER A 118 8.01 -4.47 8.31
N ALA A 119 7.61 -3.63 9.26
CA ALA A 119 8.51 -2.73 9.98
C ALA A 119 9.63 -3.49 10.72
N ASN A 120 9.37 -4.71 11.18
CA ASN A 120 10.40 -5.56 11.80
C ASN A 120 11.58 -5.90 10.85
N PHE A 121 11.42 -5.72 9.54
CA PHE A 121 12.49 -5.92 8.55
C PHE A 121 13.13 -4.61 8.08
N SER A 122 12.73 -3.47 8.64
CA SER A 122 13.35 -2.18 8.35
C SER A 122 14.73 -2.09 9.00
N PRO A 123 15.71 -1.41 8.38
CA PRO A 123 16.86 -0.84 9.10
C PRO A 123 16.47 -0.22 10.45
N ARG A 124 17.37 -0.30 11.43
CA ARG A 124 17.23 0.34 12.75
C ARG A 124 18.07 1.59 12.82
#